data_AF-A0A380H1W0-F1
#
_entry.id   AF-A0A380H1W0-F1
#
_cell.length_a   1.000
_cell.length_b   1.000
_cell.length_c   1.000
_cell.angle_alpha   90.00
_cell.angle_beta   90.00
_cell.angle_gamma   90.00
#
_symmetry.space_group_name_H-M   'P 1'
#
loop_
_entity.id
_entity.type
_entity.pdbx_description
1 polymer ?
#
loop_
_entity_poly.entity_id
_entity_poly.type
_entity_poly.pdbx_seq_one_letter_code
_entity_poly.pdbx_strand_id
1 'polypeptide(L)'
;MSLSSPIVIGLIVAIIVAILFFILFLFAHSSKKKVKVRTEAYYKEKEQHMKESHEEALEKERVENKKAVTKQKEDYEATVSTKNREIDALKLFSKNQSEYVTDMRLIGIRERLVKEKRIRPEDMYIMANIFLPSNEFNNIERVSHLVLTRTGLYIIDSQLLKGHVYSGISATQFKELPTMSQVFQTLDLDESTPQTLVLDQNDDQQSLTFVNYSEKIKCIEQLAGDLQNELNTKYTPTSILYFNPKNEGDVTISHYAQSSNVKVLVGSEQLDEFFNKFVFHGRIQYNVDDLQHIMDKIESFN
;
A
#
# COMPACT_ATOMS: atom_id res chain seq x y z
N MET A 1 85.49 -63.06 47.55
CA MET A 1 85.41 -63.82 46.28
C MET A 1 85.48 -62.82 45.13
N SER A 2 86.43 -62.99 44.22
CA SER A 2 86.82 -62.03 43.19
C SER A 2 85.75 -61.85 42.10
N LEU A 3 85.31 -60.61 41.88
CA LEU A 3 84.33 -60.21 40.84
C LEU A 3 84.93 -60.12 39.42
N SER A 4 85.95 -60.91 39.10
CA SER A 4 86.75 -60.78 37.86
C SER A 4 86.77 -62.07 37.04
N SER A 5 85.61 -62.72 36.87
CA SER A 5 85.48 -63.84 35.93
C SER A 5 84.74 -63.37 34.67
N PRO A 6 85.27 -63.61 33.45
CA PRO A 6 84.69 -63.12 32.19
C PRO A 6 83.20 -63.44 32.00
N ILE A 7 82.76 -64.55 32.60
CA ILE A 7 81.38 -65.06 32.55
C ILE A 7 80.41 -64.13 33.31
N VAL A 8 80.82 -63.56 34.46
CA VAL A 8 79.96 -62.69 35.28
C VAL A 8 79.77 -61.31 34.63
N ILE A 9 80.83 -60.77 34.02
CA ILE A 9 80.77 -59.51 33.28
C ILE A 9 79.89 -59.64 32.04
N GLY A 10 80.01 -60.76 31.30
CA GLY A 10 79.14 -61.05 30.15
C GLY A 10 77.65 -61.14 30.52
N LEU A 11 77.34 -61.71 31.69
CA LEU A 11 75.96 -61.85 32.18
C LEU A 11 75.33 -60.51 32.59
N ILE A 12 76.12 -59.63 33.23
CA ILE A 12 75.67 -58.26 33.56
C ILE A 12 75.41 -57.45 32.29
N VAL A 13 76.29 -57.53 31.29
CA VAL A 13 76.11 -56.85 30.00
C VAL A 13 74.85 -57.36 29.28
N ALA A 14 74.61 -58.67 29.27
CA ALA A 14 73.40 -59.26 28.69
C ALA A 14 72.11 -58.78 29.38
N ILE A 15 72.11 -58.64 30.71
CA ILE A 15 70.98 -58.11 31.48
C ILE A 15 70.74 -56.64 31.14
N ILE A 16 71.78 -55.82 31.06
CA ILE A 16 71.65 -54.40 30.70
C ILE A 16 71.07 -54.25 29.30
N VAL A 17 71.55 -55.05 28.33
CA VAL A 17 71.02 -55.06 26.96
C VAL A 17 69.55 -55.50 26.94
N ALA A 18 69.18 -56.54 27.70
CA ALA A 18 67.79 -56.99 27.80
C ALA A 18 66.86 -55.92 28.41
N ILE A 19 67.32 -55.20 29.43
CA ILE A 19 66.57 -54.07 30.02
C ILE A 19 66.42 -52.93 29.00
N LEU A 20 67.45 -52.64 28.22
CA LEU A 20 67.41 -51.59 27.19
C LEU A 20 66.40 -51.95 26.08
N PHE A 21 66.39 -53.21 25.64
CA PHE A 21 65.37 -53.71 24.71
C PHE A 21 63.95 -53.68 25.30
N PHE A 22 63.81 -54.00 26.59
CA PHE A 22 62.52 -53.95 27.27
C PHE A 22 61.98 -52.51 27.39
N ILE A 23 62.84 -51.54 27.69
CA ILE A 23 62.48 -50.11 27.73
C ILE A 23 62.05 -49.63 26.34
N LEU A 24 62.80 -49.99 25.28
CA LEU A 24 62.43 -49.67 23.89
C LEU A 24 61.10 -50.30 23.48
N PHE A 25 60.84 -51.54 23.91
CA PHE A 25 59.58 -52.24 23.66
C PHE A 25 58.39 -51.54 24.33
N LEU A 26 58.53 -51.13 25.60
CA LEU A 26 57.49 -50.37 26.31
C LEU A 26 57.23 -49.00 25.68
N PHE A 27 58.26 -48.32 25.20
CA PHE A 27 58.13 -47.04 24.49
C PHE A 27 57.41 -47.21 23.14
N ALA A 28 57.76 -48.25 22.37
CA ALA A 28 57.08 -48.56 21.11
C ALA A 28 55.60 -48.93 21.32
N HIS A 29 55.30 -49.71 22.36
CA HIS A 29 53.93 -50.14 22.67
C HIS A 29 53.05 -48.97 23.16
N SER A 30 53.59 -48.13 24.04
CA SER A 30 52.88 -46.93 24.53
C SER A 30 52.71 -45.86 23.45
N SER A 31 53.68 -45.71 22.55
CA SER A 31 53.60 -44.82 21.38
C SER A 31 52.47 -45.25 20.42
N LYS A 32 52.40 -46.55 20.06
CA LYS A 32 51.31 -47.08 19.21
C LYS A 32 49.92 -46.82 19.79
N LYS A 33 49.76 -46.99 21.11
CA LYS A 33 48.49 -46.72 21.80
C LYS A 33 48.12 -45.23 21.77
N LYS A 34 49.09 -44.33 21.97
CA LYS A 34 48.87 -42.87 21.92
C LYS A 34 48.53 -42.37 20.51
N VAL A 35 49.18 -42.91 19.48
CA VAL A 35 48.88 -42.57 18.07
C VAL A 35 47.46 -42.98 17.72
N LYS A 36 47.05 -44.23 18.04
CA LYS A 36 45.70 -44.72 17.75
C LYS A 36 44.60 -43.85 18.39
N VAL A 37 44.77 -43.48 19.67
CA VAL A 37 43.81 -42.61 20.37
C VAL A 37 43.74 -41.22 19.77
N ARG A 38 44.88 -40.62 19.38
CA ARG A 38 44.89 -39.31 18.70
C ARG A 38 44.23 -39.36 17.33
N THR A 39 44.45 -40.43 16.58
CA THR A 39 43.84 -40.63 15.27
C THR A 39 42.33 -40.81 15.39
N GLU A 40 41.84 -41.62 16.34
CA GLU A 40 40.40 -41.78 16.60
C GLU A 40 39.74 -40.48 17.09
N ALA A 41 40.41 -39.71 17.95
CA ALA A 41 39.92 -38.40 18.39
C ALA A 41 39.81 -37.41 17.22
N TYR A 42 40.84 -37.35 16.36
CA TYR A 42 40.84 -36.53 15.16
C TYR A 42 39.72 -36.90 14.18
N TYR A 43 39.47 -38.19 13.97
CA TYR A 43 38.36 -38.63 13.12
C TYR A 43 36.99 -38.29 13.72
N LYS A 44 36.81 -38.45 15.03
CA LYS A 44 35.56 -38.07 15.71
C LYS A 44 35.29 -36.57 15.65
N GLU A 45 36.31 -35.75 15.92
CA GLU A 45 36.22 -34.29 15.85
C GLU A 45 35.88 -33.83 14.42
N LYS A 46 36.53 -34.42 13.41
CA LYS A 46 36.23 -34.14 12.00
C LYS A 46 34.81 -34.55 11.61
N GLU A 47 34.33 -35.70 12.08
CA GLU A 47 32.98 -36.17 11.81
C GLU A 47 31.92 -35.28 12.49
N GLN A 48 32.19 -34.84 13.72
CA GLN A 48 31.32 -33.94 14.47
C GLN A 48 31.25 -32.56 13.80
N HIS A 49 32.38 -31.96 13.44
CA HIS A 49 32.43 -30.69 12.72
C HIS A 49 31.72 -30.77 11.36
N MET A 50 31.81 -31.91 10.66
CA MET A 50 31.11 -32.12 9.40
C MET A 50 29.58 -32.23 9.60
N LYS A 51 29.13 -32.88 10.67
CA LYS A 51 27.70 -32.94 11.03
C LYS A 51 27.16 -31.57 11.42
N GLU A 52 27.84 -30.85 12.31
CA GLU A 52 27.45 -29.50 12.74
C GLU A 52 27.42 -28.53 11.55
N SER A 53 28.42 -28.57 10.67
CA SER A 53 28.45 -27.74 9.45
C SER A 53 27.31 -28.09 8.48
N HIS A 54 26.90 -29.36 8.40
CA HIS A 54 25.80 -29.77 7.55
C HIS A 54 24.44 -29.36 8.13
N GLU A 55 24.26 -29.49 9.45
CA GLU A 55 23.07 -29.01 10.15
C GLU A 55 22.92 -27.49 10.05
N GLU A 56 24.01 -26.73 10.20
CA GLU A 56 23.98 -25.28 10.03
C GLU A 56 23.63 -24.87 8.59
N ALA A 57 24.13 -25.60 7.59
CA ALA A 57 23.79 -25.35 6.19
C ALA A 57 22.31 -25.65 5.89
N LEU A 58 21.78 -26.75 6.41
CA LEU A 58 20.37 -27.12 6.31
C LEU A 58 19.46 -26.08 6.97
N GLU A 59 19.84 -25.58 8.15
CA GLU A 59 19.03 -24.57 8.86
C GLU A 59 19.08 -23.22 8.12
N LYS A 60 20.24 -22.82 7.57
CA LYS A 60 20.34 -21.63 6.70
C LYS A 60 19.45 -21.76 5.47
N GLU A 61 19.52 -22.89 4.77
CA GLU A 61 18.68 -23.17 3.60
C GLU A 61 17.19 -23.15 3.97
N ARG A 62 16.80 -23.76 5.09
CA ARG A 62 15.42 -23.75 5.58
C ARG A 62 14.93 -22.32 5.89
N VAL A 63 15.75 -21.49 6.53
CA VAL A 63 15.41 -20.10 6.84
C VAL A 63 15.29 -19.26 5.57
N GLU A 64 16.22 -19.41 4.63
CA GLU A 64 16.16 -18.71 3.33
C GLU A 64 14.95 -19.14 2.51
N ASN A 65 14.67 -20.43 2.44
CA ASN A 65 13.52 -20.97 1.72
C ASN A 65 12.20 -20.49 2.37
N LYS A 66 12.11 -20.48 3.71
CA LYS A 66 10.95 -19.91 4.43
C LYS A 66 10.76 -18.42 4.12
N LYS A 67 11.84 -17.63 4.08
CA LYS A 67 11.78 -16.21 3.68
C LYS A 67 11.30 -16.04 2.24
N ALA A 68 11.84 -16.83 1.30
CA ALA A 68 11.44 -16.81 -0.10
C ALA A 68 9.97 -17.17 -0.28
N VAL A 69 9.49 -18.23 0.36
CA VAL A 69 8.09 -18.67 0.31
C VAL A 69 7.16 -17.62 0.92
N THR A 70 7.55 -16.99 2.04
CA THR A 70 6.74 -15.96 2.69
C THR A 70 6.61 -14.73 1.79
N LYS A 71 7.74 -14.26 1.23
CA LYS A 71 7.75 -13.16 0.27
C LYS A 71 6.93 -13.48 -0.99
N GLN A 72 7.05 -14.68 -1.53
CA GLN A 72 6.27 -15.10 -2.70
C GLN A 72 4.77 -15.14 -2.39
N LYS A 73 4.38 -15.54 -1.18
CA LYS A 73 2.98 -15.51 -0.73
C LYS A 73 2.45 -14.07 -0.60
N GLU A 74 3.22 -13.18 0.02
CA GLU A 74 2.89 -11.75 0.13
C GLU A 74 2.75 -11.10 -1.25
N ASP A 75 3.70 -11.35 -2.16
CA ASP A 75 3.68 -10.85 -3.54
C ASP A 75 2.47 -11.40 -4.32
N TYR A 76 2.11 -12.68 -4.10
CA TYR A 76 0.96 -13.30 -4.73
C TYR A 76 -0.36 -12.74 -4.20
N GLU A 77 -0.51 -12.59 -2.89
CA GLU A 77 -1.69 -11.97 -2.26
C GLU A 77 -1.86 -10.51 -2.70
N ALA A 78 -0.77 -9.75 -2.79
CA ALA A 78 -0.79 -8.39 -3.35
C ALA A 78 -1.24 -8.39 -4.81
N THR A 79 -0.71 -9.30 -5.63
CA THR A 79 -1.09 -9.42 -7.05
C THR A 79 -2.55 -9.81 -7.22
N VAL A 80 -3.05 -10.78 -6.45
CA VAL A 80 -4.46 -11.19 -6.48
C VAL A 80 -5.36 -10.05 -6.03
N SER A 81 -5.00 -9.32 -4.97
CA SER A 81 -5.74 -8.13 -4.52
C SER A 81 -5.82 -7.07 -5.61
N THR A 82 -4.70 -6.77 -6.29
CA THR A 82 -4.67 -5.84 -7.43
C THR A 82 -5.53 -6.34 -8.59
N LYS A 83 -5.44 -7.62 -8.95
CA LYS A 83 -6.23 -8.20 -10.05
C LYS A 83 -7.72 -8.24 -9.76
N ASN A 84 -8.12 -8.49 -8.52
CA ASN A 84 -9.53 -8.41 -8.13
C ASN A 84 -10.05 -6.97 -8.23
N ARG A 85 -9.27 -5.97 -7.79
CA ARG A 85 -9.60 -4.56 -8.00
C ARG A 85 -9.71 -4.19 -9.48
N GLU A 86 -8.77 -4.65 -10.31
CA GLU A 86 -8.85 -4.47 -11.77
C GLU A 86 -10.13 -5.09 -12.35
N ILE A 87 -10.52 -6.29 -11.91
CA ILE A 87 -11.75 -6.97 -12.35
C ILE A 87 -12.99 -6.19 -11.94
N ASP A 88 -13.05 -5.68 -10.71
CA ASP A 88 -14.19 -4.88 -10.24
C ASP A 88 -14.24 -3.54 -10.97
N ALA A 89 -13.10 -2.92 -11.23
CA ALA A 89 -12.98 -1.74 -12.09
C ALA A 89 -13.44 -2.02 -13.54
N LEU A 90 -13.12 -3.18 -14.11
CA LEU A 90 -13.58 -3.57 -15.45
C LEU A 90 -15.11 -3.81 -15.51
N LYS A 91 -15.73 -4.33 -14.44
CA LYS A 91 -17.19 -4.40 -14.33
C LYS A 91 -17.83 -3.00 -14.30
N LEU A 92 -17.15 -2.04 -13.67
CA LEU A 92 -17.53 -0.61 -13.62
C LEU A 92 -17.40 0.09 -14.99
N PHE A 93 -16.38 -0.24 -15.79
CA PHE A 93 -16.17 0.35 -17.13
C PHE A 93 -17.38 0.16 -18.05
N SER A 94 -18.13 -0.94 -17.91
CA SER A 94 -19.33 -1.20 -18.68
C SER A 94 -20.49 -0.24 -18.38
N LYS A 95 -20.44 0.56 -17.30
CA LYS A 95 -21.54 1.46 -16.88
C LYS A 95 -21.13 2.90 -16.55
N ASN A 96 -19.90 3.18 -16.08
CA ASN A 96 -19.46 4.54 -15.77
C ASN A 96 -17.95 4.75 -16.01
N GLN A 97 -17.60 5.26 -17.19
CA GLN A 97 -16.21 5.49 -17.61
C GLN A 97 -15.45 6.46 -16.69
N SER A 98 -16.13 7.50 -16.17
CA SER A 98 -15.49 8.47 -15.26
C SER A 98 -15.03 7.84 -13.95
N GLU A 99 -15.86 6.96 -13.40
CA GLU A 99 -15.55 6.29 -12.14
C GLU A 99 -14.35 5.36 -12.30
N TYR A 100 -14.33 4.57 -13.37
CA TYR A 100 -13.18 3.73 -13.71
C TYR A 100 -11.87 4.53 -13.84
N VAL A 101 -11.89 5.65 -14.57
CA VAL A 101 -10.71 6.50 -14.74
C VAL A 101 -10.25 7.06 -13.40
N THR A 102 -11.19 7.42 -12.52
CA THR A 102 -10.88 7.90 -11.16
C THR A 102 -10.24 6.82 -10.32
N ASP A 103 -10.79 5.60 -10.32
CA ASP A 103 -10.25 4.48 -9.56
C ASP A 103 -8.80 4.17 -9.98
N MET A 104 -8.55 4.07 -11.29
CA MET A 104 -7.20 3.84 -11.82
C MET A 104 -6.22 4.96 -11.44
N ARG A 105 -6.67 6.22 -11.44
CA ARG A 105 -5.85 7.36 -11.02
C ARG A 105 -5.52 7.29 -9.53
N LEU A 106 -6.50 7.00 -8.68
CA LEU A 106 -6.30 6.88 -7.23
C LEU A 106 -5.36 5.72 -6.89
N ILE A 107 -5.52 4.57 -7.55
CA ILE A 107 -4.61 3.42 -7.41
C ILE A 107 -3.20 3.81 -7.84
N GLY A 108 -3.05 4.47 -9.00
CA GLY A 108 -1.76 4.94 -9.48
C GLY A 108 -1.07 5.91 -8.50
N ILE A 109 -1.83 6.84 -7.91
CA ILE A 109 -1.33 7.75 -6.86
C ILE A 109 -0.82 6.93 -5.66
N ARG A 110 -1.64 5.99 -5.15
CA ARG A 110 -1.28 5.14 -4.01
C ARG A 110 -0.01 4.33 -4.27
N GLU A 111 0.04 3.61 -5.39
CA GLU A 111 1.18 2.76 -5.75
C GLU A 111 2.46 3.55 -5.89
N ARG A 112 2.40 4.73 -6.53
CA ARG A 112 3.52 5.63 -6.66
C ARG A 112 4.03 6.08 -5.29
N LEU A 113 3.14 6.49 -4.39
CA LEU A 113 3.51 6.94 -3.04
C LEU A 113 4.10 5.83 -2.16
N VAL A 114 3.56 4.62 -2.26
CA VAL A 114 4.11 3.44 -1.58
C VAL A 114 5.50 3.12 -2.12
N LYS A 115 5.68 3.13 -3.44
CA LYS A 115 6.97 2.88 -4.10
C LYS A 115 8.01 3.93 -3.70
N GLU A 116 7.61 5.19 -3.60
CA GLU A 116 8.43 6.32 -3.12
C GLU A 116 8.67 6.28 -1.60
N LYS A 117 8.10 5.31 -0.87
CA LYS A 117 8.16 5.17 0.60
C LYS A 117 7.63 6.39 1.36
N ARG A 118 6.73 7.15 0.73
CA ARG A 118 6.07 8.30 1.36
C ARG A 118 4.93 7.86 2.27
N ILE A 119 4.30 6.74 1.95
CA ILE A 119 3.28 6.08 2.76
C ILE A 119 3.51 4.56 2.79
N ARG A 120 2.94 3.88 3.77
CA ARG A 120 2.84 2.42 3.78
C ARG A 120 1.53 1.97 3.11
N PRO A 121 1.43 0.75 2.59
CA PRO A 121 0.21 0.25 1.96
C PRO A 121 -1.06 0.38 2.82
N GLU A 122 -0.92 0.24 4.13
CA GLU A 122 -1.99 0.34 5.14
C GLU A 122 -2.38 1.79 5.52
N ASP A 123 -1.63 2.80 5.04
CA ASP A 123 -1.93 4.20 5.36
C ASP A 123 -2.98 4.82 4.40
N MET A 124 -3.38 4.09 3.36
CA MET A 124 -4.37 4.53 2.37
C MET A 124 -5.20 3.35 1.82
N TYR A 125 -6.52 3.43 1.96
CA TYR A 125 -7.49 2.52 1.37
C TYR A 125 -8.35 3.27 0.34
N ILE A 126 -8.64 2.62 -0.79
CA ILE A 126 -9.51 3.14 -1.84
C ILE A 126 -10.64 2.14 -1.99
N MET A 127 -11.86 2.61 -1.79
CA MET A 127 -13.08 1.82 -1.96
C MET A 127 -13.97 2.55 -2.98
N ALA A 128 -14.60 1.79 -3.85
CA ALA A 128 -15.52 2.29 -4.85
C ALA A 128 -16.90 1.66 -4.64
N ASN A 129 -17.94 2.37 -5.11
CA ASN A 129 -19.31 1.85 -5.18
C ASN A 129 -19.86 1.35 -3.83
N ILE A 130 -19.75 2.18 -2.79
CA ILE A 130 -20.27 1.88 -1.46
C ILE A 130 -21.74 2.25 -1.42
N PHE A 131 -22.58 1.32 -1.01
CA PHE A 131 -23.98 1.55 -0.71
C PHE A 131 -24.14 1.78 0.79
N LEU A 132 -24.76 2.90 1.16
CA LEU A 132 -25.06 3.20 2.55
C LEU A 132 -26.44 2.64 2.91
N PRO A 133 -26.58 2.02 4.09
CA PRO A 133 -27.88 1.61 4.59
C PRO A 133 -28.72 2.87 4.83
N SER A 134 -29.86 2.94 4.16
CA SER A 134 -30.82 4.02 4.31
C SER A 134 -32.00 3.57 5.17
N ASN A 135 -32.50 4.47 6.01
CA ASN A 135 -33.71 4.23 6.79
C ASN A 135 -34.97 4.14 5.91
N GLU A 136 -34.88 4.57 4.64
CA GLU A 136 -35.96 4.51 3.67
C GLU A 136 -35.72 3.34 2.69
N PHE A 137 -36.60 2.34 2.72
CA PHE A 137 -36.55 1.12 1.89
C PHE A 137 -36.40 1.34 0.37
N ASN A 138 -36.55 2.58 -0.13
CA ASN A 138 -36.50 2.92 -1.55
C ASN A 138 -35.37 3.88 -1.96
N ASN A 139 -34.51 4.32 -1.04
CA ASN A 139 -33.44 5.26 -1.38
C ASN A 139 -32.08 4.74 -0.88
N ILE A 140 -31.40 3.91 -1.67
CA ILE A 140 -30.03 3.49 -1.37
C ILE A 140 -29.09 4.60 -1.84
N GLU A 141 -28.43 5.26 -0.89
CA GLU A 141 -27.41 6.25 -1.21
C GLU A 141 -26.11 5.56 -1.61
N ARG A 142 -25.51 6.01 -2.72
CA ARG A 142 -24.30 5.42 -3.28
C ARG A 142 -23.16 6.43 -3.27
N VAL A 143 -22.05 6.04 -2.64
CA VAL A 143 -20.79 6.77 -2.70
C VAL A 143 -19.96 6.20 -3.86
N SER A 144 -19.63 7.05 -4.85
CA SER A 144 -18.84 6.64 -6.01
C SER A 144 -17.45 6.14 -5.59
N HIS A 145 -16.71 6.95 -4.83
CA HIS A 145 -15.44 6.55 -4.22
C HIS A 145 -15.30 7.12 -2.82
N LEU A 146 -14.71 6.31 -1.94
CA LEU A 146 -14.28 6.71 -0.61
C LEU A 146 -12.80 6.34 -0.45
N VAL A 147 -11.99 7.35 -0.18
CA VAL A 147 -10.57 7.18 0.11
C VAL A 147 -10.36 7.39 1.60
N LEU A 148 -9.86 6.38 2.27
CA LEU A 148 -9.49 6.45 3.69
C LEU A 148 -8.00 6.68 3.79
N THR A 149 -7.59 7.73 4.51
CA THR A 149 -6.18 7.95 4.84
C THR A 149 -6.04 8.34 6.30
N ARG A 150 -4.80 8.29 6.78
CA ARG A 150 -4.48 8.71 8.15
C ARG A 150 -4.81 10.17 8.45
N THR A 151 -5.01 11.02 7.44
CA THR A 151 -5.29 12.45 7.60
C THR A 151 -6.75 12.81 7.40
N GLY A 152 -7.58 11.88 6.94
CA GLY A 152 -8.99 12.14 6.68
C GLY A 152 -9.66 11.06 5.84
N LEU A 153 -10.98 11.19 5.72
CA LEU A 153 -11.78 10.42 4.77
C LEU A 153 -12.18 11.35 3.62
N TYR A 154 -12.18 10.85 2.39
CA TYR A 154 -12.45 11.67 1.21
C TYR A 154 -13.50 11.00 0.32
N ILE A 155 -14.63 11.65 0.13
CA ILE A 155 -15.67 11.24 -0.82
C ILE A 155 -15.36 11.88 -2.16
N ILE A 156 -15.26 11.08 -3.22
CA ILE A 156 -15.02 11.57 -4.58
C ILE A 156 -16.16 11.14 -5.49
N ASP A 157 -16.94 12.12 -5.96
CA ASP A 157 -17.89 11.94 -7.05
C ASP A 157 -17.26 12.46 -8.34
N SER A 158 -17.18 11.59 -9.36
CA SER A 158 -16.41 11.85 -10.57
C SER A 158 -17.29 11.96 -11.81
N GLN A 159 -17.04 12.98 -12.63
CA GLN A 159 -17.77 13.25 -13.88
C GLN A 159 -16.80 13.33 -15.07
N LEU A 160 -17.21 12.84 -16.24
CA LEU A 160 -16.40 12.96 -17.45
C LEU A 160 -16.79 14.25 -18.18
N LEU A 161 -15.81 15.06 -18.54
CA LEU A 161 -16.03 16.42 -19.05
C LEU A 161 -15.04 16.73 -20.18
N LYS A 162 -15.48 17.55 -21.14
CA LYS A 162 -14.59 18.32 -22.01
C LYS A 162 -15.12 19.75 -22.12
N GLY A 163 -14.41 20.71 -21.53
CA GLY A 163 -14.80 22.11 -21.51
C GLY A 163 -14.32 22.86 -20.26
N HIS A 164 -15.18 23.67 -19.66
CA HIS A 164 -14.81 24.59 -18.59
C HIS A 164 -15.74 24.52 -17.39
N VAL A 165 -15.16 24.47 -16.19
CA VAL A 165 -15.87 24.52 -14.90
C VAL A 165 -15.79 25.93 -14.32
N TYR A 166 -16.94 26.57 -14.14
CA TYR A 166 -17.09 27.83 -13.41
C TYR A 166 -17.53 27.52 -11.98
N SER A 167 -16.57 27.42 -11.06
CA SER A 167 -16.83 27.04 -9.67
C SER A 167 -17.13 28.29 -8.83
N GLY A 168 -18.36 28.39 -8.32
CA GLY A 168 -18.75 29.44 -7.38
C GLY A 168 -19.04 30.80 -8.01
N ILE A 169 -19.53 30.81 -9.25
CA ILE A 169 -19.88 32.04 -9.97
C ILE A 169 -21.20 32.65 -9.45
N SER A 170 -21.29 33.97 -9.40
CA SER A 170 -22.49 34.73 -9.00
C SER A 170 -22.59 36.06 -9.75
N ALA A 171 -23.58 36.90 -9.44
CA ALA A 171 -23.74 38.24 -9.98
C ALA A 171 -22.46 39.09 -9.91
N THR A 172 -21.62 38.84 -8.91
CA THR A 172 -20.36 39.58 -8.69
C THR A 172 -19.38 39.45 -9.86
N GLN A 173 -19.46 38.39 -10.67
CA GLN A 173 -18.60 38.16 -11.84
C GLN A 173 -19.22 38.62 -13.17
N PHE A 174 -20.50 39.03 -13.22
CA PHE A 174 -21.18 39.28 -14.50
C PHE A 174 -20.60 40.45 -15.29
N LYS A 175 -19.95 41.40 -14.62
CA LYS A 175 -19.25 42.49 -15.31
C LYS A 175 -18.07 41.98 -16.16
N GLU A 176 -17.37 40.97 -15.67
CA GLU A 176 -16.21 40.36 -16.32
C GLU A 176 -16.63 39.25 -17.28
N LEU A 177 -17.75 38.58 -17.00
CA LEU A 177 -18.34 37.52 -17.81
C LEU A 177 -19.82 37.79 -18.12
N PRO A 178 -20.14 38.74 -19.02
CA PRO A 178 -21.53 39.15 -19.28
C PRO A 178 -22.43 38.01 -19.78
N THR A 179 -21.86 37.05 -20.50
CA THR A 179 -22.57 35.85 -20.96
C THR A 179 -23.16 35.03 -19.81
N MET A 180 -22.54 35.05 -18.63
CA MET A 180 -23.03 34.31 -17.47
C MET A 180 -24.31 34.89 -16.90
N SER A 181 -24.54 36.21 -17.01
CA SER A 181 -25.82 36.82 -16.64
C SER A 181 -26.97 36.23 -17.45
N GLN A 182 -26.78 36.06 -18.76
CA GLN A 182 -27.78 35.41 -19.62
C GLN A 182 -27.98 33.94 -19.26
N VAL A 183 -26.91 33.20 -18.94
CA VAL A 183 -27.00 31.80 -18.52
C VAL A 183 -27.83 31.67 -17.24
N PHE A 184 -27.58 32.52 -16.23
CA PHE A 184 -28.34 32.53 -14.99
C PHE A 184 -29.83 32.81 -15.23
N GLN A 185 -30.15 33.83 -16.03
CA GLN A 185 -31.53 34.15 -16.37
C GLN A 185 -32.22 33.04 -17.16
N THR A 186 -31.50 32.36 -18.06
CA THR A 186 -32.07 31.29 -18.89
C THR A 186 -32.31 30.00 -18.09
N LEU A 187 -31.48 29.75 -17.08
CA LEU A 187 -31.58 28.57 -16.20
C LEU A 187 -32.35 28.87 -14.90
N ASP A 188 -32.97 30.06 -14.78
CA ASP A 188 -33.69 30.53 -13.59
C ASP A 188 -32.88 30.38 -12.28
N LEU A 189 -31.58 30.73 -12.33
CA LEU A 189 -30.65 30.62 -11.20
C LEU A 189 -30.65 31.87 -10.33
N ASP A 190 -30.50 31.67 -9.02
CA ASP A 190 -30.34 32.77 -8.07
C ASP A 190 -28.96 33.42 -8.24
N GLU A 191 -28.95 34.66 -8.75
CA GLU A 191 -27.75 35.45 -9.00
C GLU A 191 -26.99 35.83 -7.71
N SER A 192 -27.64 35.79 -6.55
CA SER A 192 -27.03 36.16 -5.26
C SER A 192 -26.22 35.03 -4.61
N THR A 193 -26.43 33.79 -5.06
CA THR A 193 -25.77 32.61 -4.49
C THR A 193 -24.69 32.08 -5.43
N PRO A 194 -23.51 31.68 -4.91
CA PRO A 194 -22.48 31.09 -5.76
C PRO A 194 -22.92 29.74 -6.32
N GLN A 195 -22.89 29.62 -7.64
CA GLN A 195 -23.28 28.42 -8.39
C GLN A 195 -22.05 27.74 -9.01
N THR A 196 -22.12 26.42 -9.21
CA THR A 196 -21.11 25.68 -9.99
C THR A 196 -21.71 25.29 -11.33
N LEU A 197 -21.24 25.96 -12.39
CA LEU A 197 -21.70 25.76 -13.76
C LEU A 197 -20.61 25.12 -14.60
N VAL A 198 -21.00 24.21 -15.48
CA VAL A 198 -20.08 23.51 -16.36
C VAL A 198 -20.51 23.73 -17.80
N LEU A 199 -19.59 24.22 -18.62
CA LEU A 199 -19.72 24.23 -20.07
C LEU A 199 -19.10 22.93 -20.60
N ASP A 200 -19.93 22.01 -21.08
CA ASP A 200 -19.50 20.70 -21.58
C ASP A 200 -19.75 20.56 -23.09
N GLN A 201 -18.81 19.91 -23.78
CA GLN A 201 -18.94 19.52 -25.17
C GLN A 201 -19.80 18.26 -25.28
N ASN A 202 -20.89 18.40 -26.04
CA ASN A 202 -21.80 17.31 -26.35
C ASN A 202 -21.14 16.27 -27.28
N ASP A 203 -21.75 15.09 -27.40
CA ASP A 203 -21.18 13.97 -28.16
C ASP A 203 -21.03 14.24 -29.67
N ASP A 204 -21.80 15.18 -30.21
CA ASP A 204 -21.68 15.65 -31.60
C ASP A 204 -20.39 16.44 -31.88
N GLN A 205 -19.65 16.81 -30.83
CA GLN A 205 -18.44 17.62 -30.84
C GLN A 205 -18.60 19.04 -31.41
N GLN A 206 -19.80 19.45 -31.79
CA GLN A 206 -20.11 20.73 -32.45
C GLN A 206 -21.02 21.62 -31.60
N SER A 207 -21.61 21.09 -30.53
CA SER A 207 -22.44 21.83 -29.60
C SER A 207 -21.92 21.77 -28.16
N LEU A 208 -22.31 22.79 -27.39
CA LEU A 208 -21.95 22.94 -25.98
C LEU A 208 -23.22 23.10 -25.14
N THR A 209 -23.19 22.57 -23.92
CA THR A 209 -24.29 22.69 -22.96
C THR A 209 -23.79 23.27 -21.65
N PHE A 210 -24.58 24.15 -21.05
CA PHE A 210 -24.40 24.56 -19.66
C PHE A 210 -25.16 23.61 -18.73
N VAL A 211 -24.44 22.99 -17.80
CA VAL A 211 -25.01 22.11 -16.78
C VAL A 211 -24.76 22.72 -15.40
N ASN A 212 -25.82 22.80 -14.60
CA ASN A 212 -25.73 23.25 -13.21
C ASN A 212 -25.42 22.08 -12.27
N TYR A 213 -24.28 22.14 -11.59
CA TYR A 213 -23.82 21.15 -10.62
C TYR A 213 -24.03 21.58 -9.16
N SER A 214 -24.66 22.72 -8.89
CA SER A 214 -24.88 23.22 -7.52
C SER A 214 -25.71 22.26 -6.65
N GLU A 215 -26.76 21.65 -7.20
CA GLU A 215 -27.53 20.63 -6.46
C GLU A 215 -26.70 19.38 -6.19
N LYS A 216 -25.85 18.98 -7.15
CA LYS A 216 -24.93 17.86 -6.96
C LYS A 216 -23.94 18.14 -5.82
N ILE A 217 -23.44 19.37 -5.71
CA ILE A 217 -22.59 19.80 -4.59
C ILE A 217 -23.31 19.64 -3.25
N LYS A 218 -24.57 20.09 -3.15
CA LYS A 218 -25.38 19.90 -1.93
C LYS A 218 -25.57 18.43 -1.59
N CYS A 219 -25.86 17.59 -2.59
CA CYS A 219 -26.02 16.15 -2.37
C CYS A 219 -24.73 15.49 -1.85
N ILE A 220 -23.56 15.86 -2.37
CA ILE A 220 -22.29 15.29 -1.90
C ILE A 220 -21.99 15.78 -0.47
N GLU A 221 -22.27 17.04 -0.15
CA GLU A 221 -22.10 17.59 1.20
C GLU A 221 -23.03 16.91 2.21
N GLN A 222 -24.27 16.64 1.83
CA GLN A 222 -25.20 15.85 2.63
C GLN A 222 -24.69 14.41 2.83
N LEU A 223 -24.26 13.74 1.75
CA LEU A 223 -23.71 12.39 1.79
C LEU A 223 -22.50 12.27 2.73
N ALA A 224 -21.67 13.32 2.85
CA ALA A 224 -20.59 13.35 3.82
C ALA A 224 -21.10 13.39 5.27
N GLY A 225 -22.16 14.14 5.54
CA GLY A 225 -22.83 14.16 6.84
C GLY A 225 -23.45 12.80 7.19
N ASP A 226 -24.13 12.19 6.23
CA ASP A 226 -24.78 10.89 6.41
C ASP A 226 -23.74 9.78 6.63
N LEU A 227 -22.65 9.78 5.85
CA LEU A 227 -21.53 8.86 6.06
C LEU A 227 -20.85 9.06 7.42
N GLN A 228 -20.69 10.31 7.87
CA GLN A 228 -20.14 10.59 9.19
C GLN A 228 -21.01 9.97 10.29
N ASN A 229 -22.32 10.15 10.21
CA ASN A 229 -23.27 9.64 11.19
C ASN A 229 -23.29 8.11 11.18
N GLU A 230 -23.37 7.51 9.99
CA GLU A 230 -23.43 6.06 9.81
C GLU A 230 -22.15 5.39 10.33
N LEU A 231 -20.98 5.94 10.00
CA LEU A 231 -19.71 5.41 10.50
C LEU A 231 -19.40 5.81 11.95
N ASN A 232 -20.10 6.79 12.50
CA ASN A 232 -19.83 7.43 13.79
C ASN A 232 -18.38 7.97 13.86
N THR A 233 -17.94 8.65 12.81
CA THR A 233 -16.58 9.18 12.73
C THR A 233 -16.48 10.56 13.39
N LYS A 234 -15.32 10.82 14.00
CA LYS A 234 -15.05 12.11 14.66
C LYS A 234 -15.00 13.29 13.70
N TYR A 235 -14.53 13.05 12.48
CA TYR A 235 -14.37 14.07 11.46
C TYR A 235 -15.30 13.80 10.29
N THR A 236 -15.93 14.85 9.77
CA THR A 236 -16.73 14.78 8.55
C THR A 236 -15.83 14.48 7.35
N PRO A 237 -16.17 13.48 6.52
CA PRO A 237 -15.48 13.22 5.26
C PRO A 237 -15.37 14.49 4.40
N THR A 238 -14.19 14.71 3.82
CA THR A 238 -13.99 15.80 2.86
C THR A 238 -14.63 15.42 1.53
N SER A 239 -15.52 16.26 1.05
CA SER A 239 -16.23 16.05 -0.20
C SER A 239 -15.47 16.62 -1.39
N ILE A 240 -15.41 15.87 -2.48
CA ILE A 240 -14.73 16.25 -3.71
C ILE A 240 -15.64 15.96 -4.91
N LEU A 241 -15.94 17.00 -5.69
CA LEU A 241 -16.51 16.87 -7.03
C LEU A 241 -15.35 16.93 -8.03
N TYR A 242 -15.12 15.82 -8.72
CA TYR A 242 -13.97 15.64 -9.59
C TYR A 242 -14.38 15.55 -11.06
N PHE A 243 -13.78 16.36 -11.92
CA PHE A 243 -14.00 16.30 -13.36
C PHE A 243 -12.81 15.65 -14.06
N ASN A 244 -13.04 14.45 -14.58
CA ASN A 244 -12.13 13.76 -15.48
C ASN A 244 -12.21 14.36 -16.88
N PRO A 245 -11.06 14.66 -17.51
CA PRO A 245 -11.06 15.11 -18.88
C PRO A 245 -11.26 13.93 -19.85
N LYS A 246 -12.07 14.12 -20.90
CA LYS A 246 -12.25 13.11 -21.98
C LYS A 246 -10.89 12.74 -22.61
N ASN A 247 -10.02 13.72 -22.83
CA ASN A 247 -8.60 13.57 -23.17
C ASN A 247 -7.76 14.53 -22.32
N GLU A 248 -6.50 14.20 -22.01
CA GLU A 248 -5.65 15.08 -21.19
C GLU A 248 -5.61 16.53 -21.73
N GLY A 249 -5.85 17.49 -20.83
CA GLY A 249 -5.95 18.92 -21.16
C GLY A 249 -7.34 19.41 -21.61
N ASP A 250 -8.33 18.53 -21.77
CA ASP A 250 -9.68 18.90 -22.25
C ASP A 250 -10.53 19.69 -21.23
N VAL A 251 -10.08 19.81 -19.98
CA VAL A 251 -10.86 20.44 -18.91
C VAL A 251 -10.06 21.52 -18.25
N THR A 252 -10.71 22.67 -18.08
CA THR A 252 -10.17 23.83 -17.36
C THR A 252 -11.16 24.27 -16.28
N ILE A 253 -10.68 25.00 -15.28
CA ILE A 253 -11.50 25.48 -14.16
C ILE A 253 -11.15 26.91 -13.79
N SER A 254 -12.18 27.70 -13.47
CA SER A 254 -12.07 28.99 -12.81
C SER A 254 -12.75 28.90 -11.43
N HIS A 255 -12.03 29.30 -10.39
CA HIS A 255 -12.56 29.37 -9.02
C HIS A 255 -12.87 30.83 -8.66
N TYR A 256 -14.10 31.09 -8.24
CA TYR A 256 -14.54 32.39 -7.75
C TYR A 256 -14.79 32.33 -6.25
N ALA A 257 -16.05 32.24 -5.80
CA ALA A 257 -16.39 32.17 -4.39
C ALA A 257 -16.54 30.71 -3.91
N GLN A 258 -15.89 30.35 -2.81
CA GLN A 258 -16.09 29.04 -2.20
C GLN A 258 -17.30 29.11 -1.24
N SER A 259 -18.47 28.68 -1.72
CA SER A 259 -19.71 28.64 -0.92
C SER A 259 -19.94 27.33 -0.18
N SER A 260 -19.26 26.26 -0.59
CA SER A 260 -19.41 24.91 -0.03
C SER A 260 -18.07 24.36 0.42
N ASN A 261 -18.13 23.42 1.37
CA ASN A 261 -16.96 22.66 1.80
C ASN A 261 -16.50 21.64 0.75
N VAL A 262 -17.31 21.38 -0.28
CA VAL A 262 -16.96 20.51 -1.41
C VAL A 262 -15.82 21.13 -2.20
N LYS A 263 -14.74 20.36 -2.41
CA LYS A 263 -13.63 20.72 -3.29
C LYS A 263 -13.97 20.35 -4.71
N VAL A 264 -13.83 21.30 -5.64
CA VAL A 264 -14.01 21.04 -7.07
C VAL A 264 -12.63 20.91 -7.71
N LEU A 265 -12.33 19.77 -8.30
CA LEU A 265 -11.02 19.47 -8.89
C LEU A 265 -11.19 19.07 -10.36
N VAL A 266 -10.20 19.41 -11.20
CA VAL A 266 -10.20 19.00 -12.61
C VAL A 266 -8.87 18.37 -13.01
N GLY A 267 -8.93 17.32 -13.83
CA GLY A 267 -7.72 16.73 -14.40
C GLY A 267 -6.91 15.87 -13.43
N SER A 268 -5.97 15.11 -13.97
CA SER A 268 -5.10 14.23 -13.19
C SER A 268 -4.17 15.01 -12.26
N GLU A 269 -3.63 16.13 -12.75
CA GLU A 269 -2.66 16.97 -12.03
C GLU A 269 -3.22 17.55 -10.73
N GLN A 270 -4.43 18.14 -10.74
CA GLN A 270 -5.01 18.70 -9.52
C GLN A 270 -5.38 17.63 -8.49
N LEU A 271 -5.83 16.45 -8.95
CA LEU A 271 -6.09 15.32 -8.05
C LEU A 271 -4.78 14.84 -7.39
N ASP A 272 -3.71 14.73 -8.17
CA ASP A 272 -2.40 14.35 -7.67
C ASP A 272 -1.83 15.39 -6.70
N GLU A 273 -1.89 16.69 -7.02
CA GLU A 273 -1.49 17.76 -6.11
C GLU A 273 -2.32 17.71 -4.82
N PHE A 274 -3.64 17.51 -4.92
CA PHE A 274 -4.53 17.45 -3.78
C PHE A 274 -4.09 16.36 -2.79
N PHE A 275 -3.90 15.14 -3.27
CA PHE A 275 -3.45 14.03 -2.44
C PHE A 275 -2.01 14.21 -1.94
N ASN A 276 -1.08 14.61 -2.82
CA ASN A 276 0.31 14.80 -2.44
C ASN A 276 0.48 15.87 -1.37
N LYS A 277 -0.20 17.02 -1.49
CA LYS A 277 0.05 18.21 -0.69
C LYS A 277 -0.84 18.31 0.54
N PHE A 278 -2.13 18.01 0.40
CA PHE A 278 -3.10 18.28 1.47
C PHE A 278 -3.48 17.02 2.25
N VAL A 279 -3.40 15.85 1.62
CA VAL A 279 -3.69 14.58 2.28
C VAL A 279 -2.43 14.11 3.01
N PHE A 280 -1.32 13.84 2.34
CA PHE A 280 -0.17 13.21 3.01
C PHE A 280 0.73 14.12 3.84
N HIS A 281 0.57 15.44 3.76
CA HIS A 281 1.22 16.39 4.68
C HIS A 281 0.23 16.97 5.71
N GLY A 282 -1.01 16.50 5.71
CA GLY A 282 -2.04 16.93 6.63
C GLY A 282 -1.79 16.46 8.07
N ARG A 283 -2.58 17.02 9.00
CA ARG A 283 -2.60 16.53 10.38
C ARG A 283 -3.22 15.14 10.42
N ILE A 284 -2.55 14.19 11.07
CA ILE A 284 -3.08 12.84 11.30
C ILE A 284 -4.37 12.94 12.13
N GLN A 285 -5.43 12.36 11.60
CA GLN A 285 -6.77 12.25 12.19
C GLN A 285 -7.10 10.81 12.61
N TYR A 286 -6.55 9.82 11.92
CA TYR A 286 -6.83 8.39 12.09
C TYR A 286 -5.54 7.58 12.17
N ASN A 287 -5.53 6.55 13.01
CA ASN A 287 -4.50 5.51 13.04
C ASN A 287 -4.89 4.33 12.12
N VAL A 288 -4.00 3.36 11.94
CA VAL A 288 -4.25 2.21 11.04
C VAL A 288 -5.43 1.36 11.50
N ASP A 289 -5.58 1.14 12.81
CA ASP A 289 -6.66 0.35 13.37
C ASP A 289 -8.02 1.06 13.18
N ASP A 290 -8.05 2.39 13.30
CA ASP A 290 -9.25 3.19 12.99
C ASP A 290 -9.67 3.00 11.53
N LEU A 291 -8.70 3.06 10.59
CA LEU A 291 -8.99 2.88 9.17
C LEU A 291 -9.50 1.48 8.86
N GLN A 292 -8.91 0.45 9.48
CA GLN A 292 -9.34 -0.92 9.31
C GLN A 292 -10.77 -1.11 9.85
N HIS A 293 -11.08 -0.59 11.03
CA HIS A 293 -12.44 -0.66 11.59
C HIS A 293 -13.47 0.06 10.71
N ILE A 294 -13.12 1.21 10.14
CA ILE A 294 -13.98 1.92 9.19
C ILE A 294 -14.21 1.08 7.94
N MET A 295 -13.15 0.48 7.39
CA MET A 295 -13.23 -0.40 6.22
C MET A 295 -14.14 -1.61 6.48
N ASP A 296 -13.92 -2.32 7.58
CA ASP A 296 -14.73 -3.50 7.95
C ASP A 296 -16.22 -3.15 8.10
N LYS A 297 -16.52 -1.98 8.67
CA LYS A 297 -17.89 -1.49 8.83
C LYS A 297 -18.53 -1.20 7.47
N ILE A 298 -17.79 -0.59 6.54
CA ILE A 298 -18.29 -0.30 5.20
C ILE A 298 -18.51 -1.59 4.40
N GLU A 299 -17.61 -2.55 4.51
CA GLU A 299 -17.76 -3.87 3.88
C GLU A 299 -19.00 -4.60 4.42
N SER A 300 -19.39 -4.38 5.68
CA SER A 300 -20.62 -4.96 6.23
C SER A 300 -21.92 -4.41 5.62
N PHE A 301 -21.86 -3.27 4.91
CA PHE A 301 -23.01 -2.66 4.25
C PHE A 301 -23.27 -3.21 2.84
N ASN A 302 -22.27 -3.84 2.22
CA ASN A 302 -22.27 -4.24 0.80
C ASN A 302 -22.27 -5.77 0.64
#